data_AF-A0A7I6MYR5-F1
#
_entry.id   AF-A0A7I6MYR5-F1
#
_cell.length_a   1.000
_cell.length_b   1.000
_cell.length_c   1.000
_cell.angle_alpha   90.00
_cell.angle_beta   90.00
_cell.angle_gamma   90.00
#
_symmetry.space_group_name_H-M   'P 1'
#
loop_
_entity.id
_entity.type
_entity.pdbx_description
1 polymer ?
#
loop_
_entity_poly.entity_id
_entity_poly.type
_entity_poly.pdbx_seq_one_letter_code
_entity_poly.pdbx_strand_id
1 'polypeptide(L)'
;DEIHYINDSERGVVWEEVIIMLPEHIGMVFLSATTPNHLEFSDWIGRTKKKKIHVISTFKRPVPLEHFLYAGKELFKVFDASAGYLPGAYGAAKNKLFPPSDKPKAGTLGRAGGGGGAAGGSARNMGRTSGGDQSDWTKLITSLNEKSLLPVVVFAFSKKTCEESANKLNKVDLSSASEKSEIHLFLDASIQRFSGTDRELPQVLTIKEMLKRGIGVHHGGLLPIIKEMVEILFGRGLVKVLFS
;
A
#
# COMPACT_ATOMS: atom_id res chain seq x y z
N ASP A 1 0.91 -23.00 3.47
CA ASP A 1 0.75 -21.92 2.49
C ASP A 1 1.84 -20.88 2.71
N GLU A 2 2.17 -20.09 1.69
CA GLU A 2 3.17 -19.02 1.70
C GLU A 2 4.54 -19.36 2.31
N ILE A 3 5.16 -20.46 1.87
CA ILE A 3 6.40 -20.96 2.52
C ILE A 3 7.62 -20.04 2.37
N HIS A 4 7.56 -19.03 1.51
CA HIS A 4 8.61 -18.02 1.42
C HIS A 4 8.85 -17.27 2.75
N TYR A 5 7.90 -17.32 3.69
CA TYR A 5 8.09 -16.88 5.08
C TYR A 5 9.04 -17.75 5.90
N ILE A 6 9.58 -18.85 5.38
CA ILE A 6 10.59 -19.64 6.09
C ILE A 6 11.88 -18.85 6.37
N ASN A 7 12.17 -17.85 5.55
CA ASN A 7 13.32 -16.96 5.76
C ASN A 7 13.07 -15.89 6.84
N ASP A 8 11.87 -15.83 7.41
CA ASP A 8 11.54 -14.94 8.52
C ASP A 8 12.18 -15.47 9.81
N SER A 9 12.97 -14.63 10.49
CA SER A 9 13.72 -15.07 11.67
C SER A 9 12.86 -15.48 12.86
N GLU A 10 11.63 -14.97 12.97
CA GLU A 10 10.72 -15.30 14.07
C GLU A 10 9.83 -16.51 13.73
N ARG A 11 9.46 -16.67 12.45
CA ARG A 11 8.49 -17.69 12.01
C ARG A 11 9.12 -18.90 11.34
N GLY A 12 10.33 -18.78 10.81
CA GLY A 12 11.03 -19.81 10.04
C GLY A 12 11.26 -21.09 10.84
N VAL A 13 11.64 -20.95 12.11
CA VAL A 13 11.91 -22.08 13.02
C VAL A 13 10.68 -22.97 13.17
N VAL A 14 9.48 -22.37 13.29
CA VAL A 14 8.23 -23.14 13.43
C VAL A 14 7.96 -23.98 12.18
N TRP A 15 8.26 -23.44 10.99
CA TRP A 15 8.13 -24.20 9.74
C TRP A 15 9.04 -25.42 9.71
N GLU A 16 10.32 -25.24 10.07
CA GLU A 16 11.29 -26.34 10.09
C GLU A 16 10.90 -27.44 11.07
N GLU A 17 10.53 -27.06 12.30
CA GLU A 17 10.11 -27.99 13.35
C GLU A 17 8.86 -28.77 12.95
N VAL A 18 7.83 -28.09 12.45
CA VAL A 18 6.60 -28.73 11.98
C VAL A 18 6.92 -29.72 10.86
N ILE A 19 7.72 -29.29 9.88
CA ILE A 19 8.13 -30.18 8.80
C ILE A 19 8.83 -31.39 9.41
N ILE A 20 9.90 -31.25 10.19
CA ILE A 20 10.68 -32.38 10.76
C ILE A 20 9.81 -33.32 11.60
N MET A 21 8.88 -32.82 12.40
CA MET A 21 8.05 -33.63 13.30
C MET A 21 6.85 -34.31 12.62
N LEU A 22 6.48 -33.92 11.40
CA LEU A 22 5.34 -34.52 10.70
C LEU A 22 5.48 -36.06 10.54
N PRO A 23 4.45 -36.85 10.94
CA PRO A 23 4.43 -38.29 10.73
C PRO A 23 4.60 -38.72 9.26
N GLU A 24 5.19 -39.90 9.07
CA GLU A 24 5.59 -40.39 7.74
C GLU A 24 4.41 -40.64 6.79
N HIS A 25 3.20 -40.87 7.30
CA HIS A 25 2.01 -41.09 6.47
C HIS A 25 1.40 -39.79 5.90
N ILE A 26 1.81 -38.61 6.36
CA ILE A 26 1.19 -37.34 5.96
C ILE A 26 1.77 -36.83 4.63
N GLY A 27 0.91 -36.58 3.65
CA GLY A 27 1.27 -35.89 2.40
C GLY A 27 1.45 -34.39 2.63
N MET A 28 2.43 -33.78 1.95
CA MET A 28 2.73 -32.36 2.09
C MET A 28 2.49 -31.66 0.75
N VAL A 29 1.81 -30.52 0.81
CA VAL A 29 1.63 -29.61 -0.32
C VAL A 29 2.14 -28.24 0.11
N PHE A 30 3.13 -27.73 -0.62
CA PHE A 30 3.76 -26.45 -0.35
C PHE A 30 3.36 -25.45 -1.44
N LEU A 31 2.86 -24.30 -1.00
CA LEU A 31 2.47 -23.19 -1.86
C LEU A 31 3.33 -21.98 -1.47
N SER A 32 3.80 -21.24 -2.47
CA SER A 32 4.75 -20.14 -2.27
C SER A 32 4.72 -19.16 -3.45
N ALA A 33 4.92 -17.88 -3.16
CA ALA A 33 5.45 -16.93 -4.12
C ALA A 33 6.83 -17.37 -4.68
N THR A 34 7.25 -16.74 -5.78
CA THR A 34 8.53 -17.05 -6.44
C THR A 34 9.71 -16.82 -5.51
N THR A 35 10.41 -17.89 -5.14
CA THR A 35 11.66 -17.84 -4.37
C THR A 35 12.83 -18.38 -5.19
N PRO A 36 14.03 -17.77 -5.10
CA PRO A 36 15.19 -18.22 -5.87
C PRO A 36 15.76 -19.56 -5.36
N ASN A 37 15.55 -19.92 -4.09
CA ASN A 37 16.12 -21.10 -3.42
C ASN A 37 15.15 -22.29 -3.30
N HIS A 38 14.08 -22.34 -4.11
CA HIS A 38 13.05 -23.39 -4.00
C HIS A 38 13.57 -24.81 -4.23
N LEU A 39 14.62 -25.00 -5.03
CA LEU A 39 15.23 -26.31 -5.28
C LEU A 39 15.95 -26.85 -4.04
N GLU A 40 16.79 -26.04 -3.41
CA GLU A 40 17.50 -26.40 -2.18
C GLU A 40 16.52 -26.76 -1.07
N PHE A 41 15.47 -25.95 -0.92
CA PHE A 41 14.40 -26.20 0.03
C PHE A 41 13.68 -27.54 -0.23
N SER A 42 13.32 -27.81 -1.49
CA SER A 42 12.64 -29.06 -1.86
C SER A 42 13.52 -30.31 -1.64
N ASP A 43 14.82 -30.19 -1.89
CA ASP A 43 15.78 -31.26 -1.69
C ASP A 43 16.00 -31.56 -0.20
N TRP A 44 16.09 -30.53 0.63
CA TRP A 44 16.13 -30.68 2.09
C TRP A 44 14.89 -31.42 2.63
N ILE A 45 13.68 -31.06 2.18
CA ILE A 45 12.46 -31.77 2.58
C ILE A 45 12.51 -33.23 2.11
N GLY A 46 12.88 -33.46 0.85
CA GLY A 46 12.91 -34.80 0.25
C GLY A 46 13.87 -35.73 1.00
N ARG A 47 15.05 -35.24 1.38
CA ARG A 47 16.03 -35.97 2.19
C ARG A 47 15.54 -36.21 3.61
N THR A 48 15.04 -35.18 4.28
CA THR A 48 14.58 -35.26 5.68
C THR A 48 13.39 -36.21 5.84
N LYS A 49 12.47 -36.21 4.88
CA LYS A 49 11.24 -37.00 4.91
C LYS A 49 11.31 -38.30 4.13
N LYS A 50 12.41 -38.56 3.44
CA LYS A 50 12.57 -39.70 2.53
C LYS A 50 11.38 -39.83 1.56
N LYS A 51 10.87 -38.69 1.10
CA LYS A 51 9.72 -38.58 0.20
C LYS A 51 10.11 -37.91 -1.10
N LYS A 52 9.52 -38.38 -2.19
CA LYS A 52 9.65 -37.72 -3.49
C LYS A 52 8.91 -36.38 -3.45
N ILE A 53 9.64 -35.30 -3.71
CA ILE A 53 9.09 -33.94 -3.84
C ILE A 53 9.10 -33.53 -5.31
N HIS A 54 7.99 -33.00 -5.78
CA HIS A 54 7.85 -32.46 -7.12
C HIS A 54 7.79 -30.95 -7.05
N VAL A 55 8.76 -30.28 -7.68
CA VAL A 55 8.78 -28.83 -7.80
C VAL A 55 8.07 -28.43 -9.08
N ILE A 56 7.06 -27.57 -8.94
CA ILE A 56 6.33 -26.98 -10.05
C ILE A 56 6.44 -25.46 -9.89
N SER A 57 6.92 -24.76 -10.92
CA SER A 57 7.12 -23.31 -10.88
C SER A 57 6.62 -22.64 -12.16
N THR A 58 6.29 -21.36 -12.04
CA THR A 58 5.97 -20.48 -13.17
C THR A 58 6.61 -19.12 -12.95
N PHE A 59 7.28 -18.60 -13.98
CA PHE A 59 7.83 -17.24 -13.98
C PHE A 59 6.87 -16.22 -14.61
N LYS A 60 5.74 -16.69 -15.15
CA LYS A 60 4.75 -15.86 -15.81
C LYS A 60 3.65 -15.49 -14.82
N ARG A 61 3.38 -14.19 -14.71
CA ARG A 61 2.20 -13.68 -13.99
C ARG A 61 0.94 -13.92 -14.84
N PRO A 62 -0.16 -14.43 -14.24
CA PRO A 62 -1.45 -14.52 -14.94
C PRO A 62 -1.98 -13.15 -15.37
N VAL A 63 -1.81 -12.13 -14.51
CA VAL A 63 -2.16 -10.74 -14.80
C VAL A 63 -0.86 -9.92 -14.96
N PRO A 64 -0.57 -9.41 -16.17
CA PRO A 64 0.58 -8.54 -16.41
C PRO A 64 0.44 -7.22 -15.65
N LEU A 65 1.57 -6.64 -15.24
CA LEU A 65 1.60 -5.34 -14.56
C LEU A 65 2.21 -4.26 -15.43
N GLU A 66 1.68 -3.05 -15.28
CA GLU A 66 2.30 -1.81 -15.75
C GLU A 66 2.74 -1.00 -14.52
N HIS A 67 3.89 -0.32 -14.60
CA HIS A 67 4.34 0.56 -13.53
C HIS A 67 4.26 2.02 -13.97
N PHE A 68 3.75 2.87 -13.07
CA PHE A 68 3.60 4.29 -13.31
C PHE A 68 4.33 5.10 -12.24
N LEU A 69 4.80 6.28 -12.61
CA LEU A 69 5.18 7.34 -11.69
C LEU A 69 4.11 8.41 -11.68
N TYR A 70 3.68 8.84 -10.50
CA TYR A 70 2.82 10.01 -10.34
C TYR A 70 3.70 11.24 -10.06
N ALA A 71 3.76 12.18 -11.00
CA ALA A 71 4.61 13.36 -10.93
C ALA A 71 3.87 14.59 -11.48
N GLY A 72 3.91 15.71 -10.75
CA GLY A 72 3.25 16.95 -11.18
C GLY A 72 1.76 16.77 -11.55
N LYS A 73 1.04 15.93 -10.78
CA LYS A 73 -0.38 15.61 -10.96
C LYS A 73 -0.72 14.80 -12.22
N GLU A 74 0.28 14.13 -12.80
CA GLU A 74 0.13 13.27 -13.99
C GLU A 74 0.76 11.89 -13.76
N LEU A 75 0.23 10.87 -14.45
CA LEU A 75 0.74 9.50 -14.43
C LEU A 75 1.64 9.24 -15.65
N PHE A 76 2.86 8.78 -15.41
CA PHE A 76 3.85 8.45 -16.43
C PHE A 76 4.10 6.94 -16.41
N LYS A 77 3.72 6.22 -17.47
CA LYS A 77 4.04 4.78 -17.59
C LYS A 77 5.55 4.62 -17.79
N VAL A 78 6.21 3.91 -16.86
CA VAL A 78 7.67 3.68 -16.90
C VAL A 78 8.03 2.23 -17.21
N PHE A 79 7.08 1.31 -17.04
CA PHE A 79 7.27 -0.11 -17.34
C PHE A 79 5.98 -0.69 -17.90
N ASP A 80 6.11 -1.51 -18.93
CA ASP A 80 5.04 -2.27 -19.57
C ASP A 80 5.41 -3.75 -19.54
N ALA A 81 4.47 -4.63 -19.18
CA ALA A 81 4.76 -6.07 -19.11
C ALA A 81 5.22 -6.68 -20.45
N SER A 82 4.84 -6.08 -21.58
CA SER A 82 5.17 -6.56 -22.92
C SER A 82 6.45 -5.93 -23.45
N ALA A 83 6.65 -4.63 -23.23
CA ALA A 83 7.78 -3.87 -23.77
C ALA A 83 8.96 -3.70 -22.79
N GLY A 84 8.77 -4.02 -21.51
CA GLY A 84 9.75 -3.79 -20.46
C GLY A 84 9.83 -2.32 -20.04
N TYR A 85 11.03 -1.86 -19.68
CA TYR A 85 11.28 -0.48 -19.27
C TYR A 85 11.13 0.49 -20.46
N LEU A 86 10.42 1.59 -20.26
CA LEU A 86 10.17 2.61 -21.28
C LEU A 86 11.21 3.74 -21.17
N PRO A 87 12.18 3.85 -22.10
CA PRO A 87 13.20 4.89 -22.05
C PRO A 87 12.58 6.29 -22.13
N GLY A 88 13.14 7.25 -21.39
CA GLY A 88 12.69 8.64 -21.40
C GLY A 88 11.49 8.94 -20.50
N ALA A 89 10.65 7.95 -20.16
CA ALA A 89 9.48 8.15 -19.29
C ALA A 89 9.87 8.66 -17.89
N TYR A 90 10.93 8.09 -17.30
CA TYR A 90 11.49 8.57 -16.04
C TYR A 90 11.99 10.03 -16.15
N GLY A 91 12.66 10.38 -17.25
CA GLY A 91 13.15 11.74 -17.50
C GLY A 91 12.01 12.74 -17.60
N ALA A 92 10.93 12.39 -18.30
CA ALA A 92 9.72 13.20 -18.41
C ALA A 92 9.07 13.43 -17.04
N ALA A 93 8.88 12.37 -16.25
CA ALA A 93 8.34 12.47 -14.89
C ALA A 93 9.22 13.36 -13.99
N LYS A 94 10.54 13.19 -14.05
CA LYS A 94 11.50 14.00 -13.29
C LYS A 94 11.42 15.47 -13.67
N ASN A 95 11.39 15.80 -14.96
CA ASN A 95 11.32 17.18 -15.44
C ASN A 95 9.99 17.85 -15.06
N LYS A 96 8.91 17.08 -14.98
CA LYS A 96 7.61 17.57 -14.51
C LYS A 96 7.63 17.90 -13.02
N LEU A 97 8.27 17.05 -12.21
CA LEU A 97 8.38 17.25 -10.76
C LEU A 97 9.41 18.32 -10.38
N PHE A 98 10.49 18.44 -11.17
CA PHE A 98 11.59 19.38 -10.97
C PHE A 98 11.87 20.13 -12.29
N PRO A 99 11.09 21.20 -12.59
CA PRO A 99 11.29 21.98 -13.81
C PRO A 99 12.70 22.58 -13.88
N PRO A 100 13.36 22.57 -15.07
CA PRO A 100 14.73 23.07 -15.22
C PRO A 100 14.95 24.54 -14.80
N SER A 101 13.88 25.34 -14.72
CA SER A 101 13.88 26.74 -14.27
C SER A 101 14.06 26.90 -12.75
N ASP A 102 13.95 25.83 -11.96
CA ASP A 102 14.22 25.82 -10.52
C ASP A 102 15.71 25.64 -10.17
N LYS A 103 16.61 25.90 -11.13
CA LYS A 103 18.02 26.10 -10.78
C LYS A 103 18.13 27.43 -10.02
N PRO A 104 18.65 27.46 -8.78
CA PRO A 104 18.99 28.73 -8.15
C PRO A 104 19.95 29.44 -9.10
N LYS A 105 19.60 30.67 -9.51
CA LYS A 105 20.53 31.53 -10.25
C LYS A 105 21.82 31.55 -9.45
N ALA A 106 22.89 31.01 -10.02
CA ALA A 106 24.22 31.16 -9.46
C ALA A 106 24.45 32.66 -9.28
N GLY A 107 24.46 33.12 -8.03
CA GLY A 107 24.68 34.53 -7.71
C GLY A 107 26.00 34.95 -8.32
N THR A 108 25.94 35.92 -9.22
CA THR A 108 27.11 36.65 -9.71
C THR A 108 27.85 37.18 -8.48
N LEU A 109 29.04 36.65 -8.20
CA LEU A 109 29.94 37.14 -7.16
C LEU A 109 30.46 38.53 -7.56
N GLY A 110 29.64 39.55 -7.30
CA GLY A 110 30.06 40.95 -7.32
C GLY A 110 30.72 41.30 -5.99
N ARG A 111 32.03 41.60 -6.03
CA ARG A 111 32.75 42.30 -4.95
C ARG A 111 32.13 43.70 -4.77
N ALA A 112 31.54 43.99 -3.61
CA ALA A 112 31.44 45.33 -3.03
C ALA A 112 31.00 45.20 -1.56
N GLY A 113 31.59 46.01 -0.69
CA GLY A 113 31.52 45.86 0.77
C GLY A 113 30.34 46.54 1.47
N GLY A 114 30.33 46.37 2.79
CA GLY A 114 29.74 47.31 3.74
C GLY A 114 28.29 47.09 4.14
N GLY A 115 28.10 46.67 5.40
CA GLY A 115 27.09 47.26 6.30
C GLY A 115 25.62 46.82 6.16
N GLY A 116 25.13 46.15 7.22
CA GLY A 116 23.81 46.42 7.79
C GLY A 116 22.58 45.72 7.18
N GLY A 117 21.90 44.94 8.02
CA GLY A 117 20.43 44.95 8.07
C GLY A 117 19.65 43.99 7.16
N ALA A 118 19.01 43.02 7.82
CA ALA A 118 17.68 42.46 7.54
C ALA A 118 17.46 41.55 6.31
N ALA A 119 16.52 40.64 6.53
CA ALA A 119 15.82 39.80 5.56
C ALA A 119 16.64 38.67 4.92
N GLY A 120 17.05 37.71 5.77
CA GLY A 120 17.28 36.34 5.33
C GLY A 120 15.96 35.75 4.81
N GLY A 121 15.70 35.97 3.52
CA GLY A 121 14.56 35.43 2.79
C GLY A 121 14.48 33.93 3.03
N SER A 122 13.36 33.53 3.61
CA SER A 122 13.01 32.16 3.93
C SER A 122 13.29 31.28 2.70
N ALA A 123 14.35 30.47 2.77
CA ALA A 123 14.48 29.31 1.92
C ALA A 123 13.13 28.61 2.00
N ARG A 124 12.41 28.52 0.87
CA ARG A 124 11.09 27.86 0.83
C ARG A 124 11.28 26.47 1.41
N ASN A 125 10.94 26.36 2.68
CA ASN A 125 10.83 25.14 3.42
C ASN A 125 9.58 24.45 2.87
N MET A 126 9.65 23.96 1.63
CA MET A 126 8.91 22.75 1.28
C MET A 126 9.59 21.64 2.08
N GLY A 127 9.31 21.64 3.38
CA GLY A 127 9.46 20.47 4.21
C GLY A 127 8.79 19.37 3.41
N ARG A 128 9.58 18.36 3.05
CA ARG A 128 9.09 17.11 2.47
C ARG A 128 8.06 16.57 3.45
N THR A 129 6.79 16.96 3.30
CA THR A 129 5.70 16.36 4.02
C THR A 129 5.57 14.98 3.42
N SER A 130 6.19 14.02 4.11
CA SER A 130 6.01 12.60 3.83
C SER A 130 4.50 12.34 3.73
N GLY A 131 4.04 11.94 2.55
CA GLY A 131 2.63 11.59 2.32
C GLY A 131 1.76 12.60 1.57
N GLY A 132 2.31 13.59 0.86
CA GLY A 132 1.58 14.44 -0.11
C GLY A 132 0.56 15.40 0.52
N ASP A 133 0.12 16.43 -0.21
CA ASP A 133 -0.90 17.35 0.28
C ASP A 133 -2.34 16.85 -0.02
N GLN A 134 -3.34 17.50 0.57
CA GLN A 134 -4.75 17.14 0.34
C GLN A 134 -5.17 17.29 -1.13
N SER A 135 -4.65 18.29 -1.83
CA SER A 135 -4.98 18.55 -3.23
C SER A 135 -4.41 17.46 -4.15
N ASP A 136 -3.24 16.94 -3.82
CA ASP A 136 -2.53 15.89 -4.55
C ASP A 136 -3.27 14.56 -4.43
N TRP A 137 -3.66 14.18 -3.21
CA TRP A 137 -4.46 12.99 -2.96
C TRP A 137 -5.80 13.05 -3.68
N THR A 138 -6.52 14.17 -3.55
CA THR A 138 -7.82 14.34 -4.19
C THR A 138 -7.68 14.19 -5.71
N LYS A 139 -6.71 14.87 -6.32
CA LYS A 139 -6.48 14.77 -7.78
C LYS A 139 -6.07 13.37 -8.22
N LEU A 140 -5.22 12.70 -7.46
CA LEU A 140 -4.79 11.33 -7.76
C LEU A 140 -6.00 10.38 -7.76
N ILE A 141 -6.78 10.37 -6.68
CA ILE A 141 -7.95 9.48 -6.56
C ILE A 141 -9.01 9.80 -7.61
N THR A 142 -9.30 11.09 -7.87
CA THR A 142 -10.23 11.47 -8.95
C THR A 142 -9.75 10.98 -10.31
N SER A 143 -8.47 11.18 -10.65
CA SER A 143 -7.91 10.72 -11.93
C SER A 143 -7.96 9.19 -12.08
N LEU A 144 -7.72 8.44 -10.99
CA LEU A 144 -7.84 6.99 -10.99
C LEU A 144 -9.29 6.54 -11.15
N ASN A 145 -10.23 7.22 -10.49
CA ASN A 145 -11.67 6.94 -10.62
C ASN A 145 -12.17 7.16 -12.05
N GLU A 146 -11.82 8.31 -12.66
CA GLU A 146 -12.18 8.63 -14.05
C GLU A 146 -11.64 7.59 -15.05
N LYS A 147 -10.47 7.01 -14.76
CA LYS A 147 -9.85 5.95 -15.57
C LYS A 147 -10.36 4.55 -15.23
N SER A 148 -11.32 4.41 -14.32
CA SER A 148 -11.82 3.12 -13.83
C SER A 148 -10.69 2.22 -13.27
N LEU A 149 -9.74 2.83 -12.57
CA LEU A 149 -8.59 2.16 -11.93
C LEU A 149 -8.77 1.95 -10.42
N LEU A 150 -9.97 2.18 -9.89
CA LEU A 150 -10.34 1.78 -8.53
C LEU A 150 -10.84 0.33 -8.51
N PRO A 151 -10.64 -0.43 -7.42
CA PRO A 151 -10.07 -0.01 -6.14
C PRO A 151 -8.55 0.12 -6.13
N VAL A 152 -8.00 0.87 -5.17
CA VAL A 152 -6.56 0.97 -4.94
C VAL A 152 -6.16 0.67 -3.50
N VAL A 153 -4.98 0.06 -3.37
CA VAL A 153 -4.28 -0.12 -2.09
C VAL A 153 -3.08 0.80 -2.07
N VAL A 154 -3.03 1.68 -1.07
CA VAL A 154 -1.93 2.60 -0.81
C VAL A 154 -1.10 2.03 0.33
N PHE A 155 0.12 1.59 0.02
CA PHE A 155 1.05 1.12 1.05
C PHE A 155 1.74 2.29 1.74
N ALA A 156 1.56 2.42 3.05
CA ALA A 156 2.20 3.42 3.90
C ALA A 156 2.89 2.75 5.10
N PHE A 157 4.17 3.07 5.29
CA PHE A 157 5.02 2.37 6.26
C PHE A 157 4.87 2.85 7.72
N SER A 158 3.78 3.54 8.06
CA SER A 158 3.47 3.86 9.45
C SER A 158 1.96 3.98 9.68
N LYS A 159 1.50 3.50 10.83
CA LYS A 159 0.08 3.59 11.26
C LYS A 159 -0.43 5.03 11.15
N LYS A 160 0.39 5.98 11.63
CA LYS A 160 0.13 7.41 11.57
C LYS A 160 -0.04 7.92 10.13
N THR A 161 0.85 7.52 9.22
CA THR A 161 0.77 7.94 7.81
C THR A 161 -0.46 7.37 7.11
N CYS A 162 -0.90 6.14 7.44
CA CYS A 162 -2.15 5.58 6.91
C CYS A 162 -3.35 6.46 7.31
N GLU A 163 -3.49 6.74 8.60
CA GLU A 163 -4.60 7.55 9.14
C GLU A 163 -4.56 9.00 8.61
N GLU A 164 -3.39 9.66 8.63
CA GLU A 164 -3.23 11.03 8.14
C GLU A 164 -3.53 11.13 6.63
N SER A 165 -3.12 10.16 5.84
CA SER A 165 -3.36 10.16 4.39
C SER A 165 -4.83 9.88 4.06
N ALA A 166 -5.48 8.98 4.79
CA ALA A 166 -6.92 8.77 4.67
C ALA A 166 -7.73 10.03 5.07
N ASN A 167 -7.31 10.72 6.13
CA ASN A 167 -7.96 11.96 6.58
C ASN A 167 -7.86 13.11 5.55
N LYS A 168 -6.81 13.14 4.72
CA LYS A 168 -6.70 14.12 3.62
C LYS A 168 -7.81 13.96 2.58
N LEU A 169 -8.41 12.77 2.46
CA LEU A 169 -9.53 12.49 1.57
C LEU A 169 -10.90 12.80 2.22
N ASN A 170 -10.96 13.59 3.31
CA ASN A 170 -12.22 13.87 4.02
C ASN A 170 -13.35 14.46 3.16
N LYS A 171 -13.03 15.14 2.05
CA LYS A 171 -14.00 15.71 1.08
C LYS A 171 -14.37 14.78 -0.07
N VAL A 172 -13.77 13.60 -0.14
CA VAL A 172 -14.00 12.61 -1.20
C VAL A 172 -15.00 11.58 -0.72
N ASP A 173 -15.95 11.28 -1.59
CA ASP A 173 -16.99 10.28 -1.40
C ASP A 173 -17.09 9.43 -2.67
N LEU A 174 -16.72 8.16 -2.55
CA LEU A 174 -16.62 7.21 -3.66
C LEU A 174 -17.77 6.20 -3.65
N SER A 175 -18.69 6.31 -2.70
CA SER A 175 -19.81 5.39 -2.53
C SER A 175 -21.09 5.98 -3.10
N SER A 176 -21.79 5.18 -3.90
CA SER A 176 -23.18 5.43 -4.28
C SER A 176 -24.13 5.33 -3.08
N ALA A 177 -25.36 5.82 -3.24
CA ALA A 177 -26.38 5.72 -2.19
C ALA A 177 -26.68 4.25 -1.80
N SER A 178 -26.72 3.34 -2.77
CA SER A 178 -26.91 1.91 -2.53
C SER A 178 -25.74 1.29 -1.77
N GLU A 179 -24.50 1.61 -2.16
CA GLU A 179 -23.31 1.12 -1.45
C GLU A 179 -23.27 1.65 -0.01
N LYS A 180 -23.63 2.92 0.22
CA LYS A 180 -23.74 3.48 1.57
C LYS A 180 -24.75 2.73 2.44
N SER A 181 -25.91 2.39 1.89
CA SER A 181 -26.92 1.60 2.59
C SER A 181 -26.40 0.20 2.93
N GLU A 182 -25.74 -0.47 1.99
CA GLU A 182 -25.15 -1.79 2.23
C GLU A 182 -24.06 -1.75 3.32
N ILE A 183 -23.12 -0.80 3.20
CA ILE A 183 -22.06 -0.57 4.17
C ILE A 183 -22.67 -0.30 5.56
N HIS A 184 -23.69 0.56 5.62
CA HIS A 184 -24.34 0.89 6.89
C HIS A 184 -24.97 -0.31 7.57
N LEU A 185 -25.75 -1.11 6.84
CA LEU A 185 -26.39 -2.32 7.37
C LEU A 185 -25.35 -3.34 7.86
N PHE A 186 -24.27 -3.53 7.09
CA PHE A 186 -23.17 -4.41 7.47
C PHE A 186 -22.45 -3.94 8.75
N LEU A 187 -22.11 -2.65 8.81
CA LEU A 187 -21.40 -2.08 9.96
C LEU A 187 -22.26 -2.12 11.22
N ASP A 188 -23.55 -1.79 11.11
CA ASP A 188 -24.46 -1.83 12.25
C ASP A 188 -24.64 -3.25 12.78
N ALA A 189 -24.82 -4.25 11.90
CA ALA A 189 -24.89 -5.65 12.29
C ALA A 189 -23.59 -6.16 12.93
N SER A 190 -22.44 -5.71 12.44
CA SER A 190 -21.13 -6.10 12.98
C SER A 190 -20.85 -5.47 14.36
N ILE A 191 -21.19 -4.19 14.52
CA ILE A 191 -20.95 -3.42 15.75
C ILE A 191 -21.92 -3.82 16.87
N GLN A 192 -23.09 -4.39 16.56
CA GLN A 192 -24.00 -4.92 17.59
C GLN A 192 -23.37 -5.97 18.51
N ARG A 193 -22.27 -6.62 18.07
CA ARG A 193 -21.50 -7.57 18.89
C ARG A 193 -20.73 -6.92 20.05
N PHE A 194 -20.48 -5.61 19.98
CA PHE A 194 -19.82 -4.88 21.07
C PHE A 194 -20.76 -4.59 22.24
N SER A 195 -20.21 -4.65 23.45
CA SER A 195 -20.80 -4.07 24.66
C SER A 195 -20.96 -2.55 24.52
N GLY A 196 -21.99 -1.98 25.15
CA GLY A 196 -22.46 -0.60 24.95
C GLY A 196 -21.35 0.43 24.65
N THR A 197 -20.48 0.72 25.63
CA THR A 197 -19.46 1.77 25.52
C THR A 197 -18.41 1.52 24.44
N ASP A 198 -18.15 0.28 24.05
CA ASP A 198 -17.15 -0.03 23.03
C ASP A 198 -17.59 0.44 21.63
N ARG A 199 -18.89 0.60 21.42
CA ARG A 199 -19.47 1.15 20.18
C ARG A 199 -19.15 2.62 19.97
N GLU A 200 -18.94 3.34 21.07
CA GLU A 200 -18.66 4.78 21.11
C GLU A 200 -17.17 5.10 21.06
N LEU A 201 -16.30 4.10 20.93
CA LEU A 201 -14.86 4.31 20.82
C LEU A 201 -14.53 5.21 19.62
N PRO A 202 -13.64 6.21 19.78
CA PRO A 202 -13.28 7.12 18.68
C PRO A 202 -12.81 6.42 17.41
N GLN A 203 -12.08 5.30 17.54
CA GLN A 203 -11.63 4.50 16.41
C GLN A 203 -12.82 3.87 15.65
N VAL A 204 -13.83 3.35 16.36
CA VAL A 204 -15.02 2.76 15.73
C VAL A 204 -15.78 3.81 14.93
N LEU A 205 -16.03 4.97 15.54
CA LEU A 205 -16.78 6.07 14.91
C LEU A 205 -16.05 6.62 13.69
N THR A 206 -14.73 6.87 13.82
CA THR A 206 -13.91 7.42 12.73
C THR A 206 -13.86 6.47 11.55
N ILE A 207 -13.63 5.18 11.78
CA ILE A 207 -13.54 4.17 10.72
C ILE A 207 -14.90 3.96 10.05
N LYS A 208 -15.99 3.93 10.82
CA LYS A 208 -17.35 3.82 10.28
C LYS A 208 -17.65 4.93 9.27
N GLU A 209 -17.25 6.17 9.58
CA GLU A 209 -17.47 7.31 8.69
C GLU A 209 -16.57 7.30 7.45
N MET A 210 -15.32 6.81 7.57
CA MET A 210 -14.46 6.59 6.41
C MET A 210 -15.04 5.53 5.48
N LEU A 211 -15.43 4.38 6.04
CA LEU A 211 -15.93 3.22 5.29
C LEU A 211 -17.18 3.56 4.50
N LYS A 212 -18.11 4.33 5.06
CA LYS A 212 -19.31 4.81 4.34
C LYS A 212 -18.98 5.56 3.06
N ARG A 213 -17.84 6.27 3.01
CA ARG A 213 -17.37 7.02 1.84
C ARG A 213 -16.51 6.20 0.88
N GLY A 214 -16.36 4.89 1.15
CA GLY A 214 -15.56 3.97 0.35
C GLY A 214 -14.05 4.10 0.61
N ILE A 215 -13.66 4.65 1.76
CA ILE A 215 -12.26 4.84 2.17
C ILE A 215 -11.99 3.99 3.42
N GLY A 216 -10.89 3.25 3.43
CA GLY A 216 -10.48 2.42 4.57
C GLY A 216 -9.04 2.64 4.97
N VAL A 217 -8.74 2.33 6.23
CA VAL A 217 -7.36 2.15 6.72
C VAL A 217 -7.22 0.74 7.26
N HIS A 218 -6.04 0.14 7.12
CA HIS A 218 -5.72 -1.18 7.64
C HIS A 218 -4.31 -1.16 8.22
N HIS A 219 -4.15 -1.44 9.51
CA HIS A 219 -2.84 -1.58 10.13
C HIS A 219 -2.97 -2.32 11.47
N GLY A 220 -1.85 -2.80 12.00
CA GLY A 220 -1.80 -3.52 13.29
C GLY A 220 -2.11 -2.67 14.54
N GLY A 221 -2.69 -1.48 14.39
CA GLY A 221 -3.22 -0.66 15.50
C GLY A 221 -4.74 -0.65 15.59
N LEU A 222 -5.43 -1.21 14.60
CA LEU A 222 -6.88 -1.32 14.59
C LEU A 222 -7.34 -2.52 15.44
N LEU A 223 -8.48 -2.36 16.10
CA LEU A 223 -9.15 -3.47 16.78
C LEU A 223 -9.39 -4.63 15.79
N PRO A 224 -9.25 -5.91 16.21
CA PRO A 224 -9.40 -7.07 15.34
C PRO A 224 -10.67 -7.05 14.49
N ILE A 225 -11.82 -6.81 15.12
CA ILE A 225 -13.11 -6.71 14.43
C ILE A 225 -13.19 -5.55 13.44
N ILE A 226 -12.48 -4.44 13.67
CA ILE A 226 -12.39 -3.35 12.70
C ILE A 226 -11.59 -3.78 11.47
N LYS A 227 -10.47 -4.48 11.67
CA LYS A 227 -9.70 -5.04 10.54
C LYS A 227 -10.56 -5.98 9.70
N GLU A 228 -11.28 -6.89 10.35
CA GLU A 228 -12.20 -7.82 9.67
C GLU A 228 -13.28 -7.07 8.88
N MET A 229 -13.90 -6.04 9.46
CA MET A 229 -14.90 -5.22 8.75
C MET A 229 -14.29 -4.55 7.50
N VAL A 230 -13.10 -3.97 7.62
CA VAL A 230 -12.38 -3.32 6.50
C VAL A 230 -12.06 -4.36 5.42
N GLU A 231 -11.52 -5.52 5.80
CA GLU A 231 -11.16 -6.62 4.89
C GLU A 231 -12.38 -7.16 4.13
N ILE A 232 -13.51 -7.35 4.83
CA ILE A 232 -14.76 -7.82 4.21
C ILE A 232 -15.31 -6.78 3.24
N LEU A 233 -15.38 -5.50 3.65
CA LEU A 233 -15.90 -4.44 2.78
C LEU A 233 -14.99 -4.19 1.57
N PHE A 234 -13.67 -4.32 1.73
CA PHE A 234 -12.72 -4.26 0.61
C PHE A 234 -12.87 -5.46 -0.32
N GLY A 235 -13.01 -6.68 0.22
CA GLY A 235 -13.25 -7.89 -0.56
C GLY A 235 -14.58 -7.89 -1.34
N ARG A 236 -15.59 -7.17 -0.83
CA ARG A 236 -16.86 -6.90 -1.54
C ARG A 236 -16.79 -5.77 -2.56
N GLY A 237 -15.64 -5.09 -2.66
CA GLY A 237 -15.46 -3.94 -3.55
C GLY A 237 -16.15 -2.67 -3.08
N LEU A 238 -16.60 -2.58 -1.82
CA LEU A 238 -17.27 -1.40 -1.25
C LEU A 238 -16.26 -0.34 -0.77
N VAL A 239 -15.07 -0.77 -0.34
CA VAL A 239 -13.93 0.14 -0.11
C VAL A 239 -13.15 0.29 -1.41
N LYS A 240 -13.06 1.52 -1.91
CA LYS A 240 -12.40 1.87 -3.18
C LYS A 240 -10.97 2.36 -2.99
N VAL A 241 -10.64 2.89 -1.81
CA VAL A 241 -9.28 3.34 -1.45
C VAL A 241 -8.94 2.77 -0.08
N LEU A 242 -7.91 1.94 -0.01
CA LEU A 242 -7.44 1.33 1.23
C LEU A 242 -6.00 1.77 1.53
N PHE A 243 -5.78 2.42 2.67
CA PHE A 243 -4.43 2.72 3.16
C PHE A 243 -3.96 1.60 4.08
N SER A 244 -2.89 0.90 3.72
CA SER A 244 -2.37 -0.27 4.43
C SER A 244 -0.90 -0.19 4.80
#